data_AF-A0A9W5TB74-F1
#
_entry.id   AF-A0A9W5TB74-F1
#
_cell.length_a   1.000
_cell.length_b   1.000
_cell.length_c   1.000
_cell.angle_alpha   90.00
_cell.angle_beta   90.00
_cell.angle_gamma   90.00
#
_symmetry.space_group_name_H-M   'P 1'
#
loop_
_entity.id
_entity.type
_entity.pdbx_description
1 polymer ?
#
loop_
_entity_poly.entity_id
_entity_poly.type
_entity_poly.pdbx_seq_one_letter_code
_entity_poly.pdbx_strand_id
1 'polypeptide(L)'
;MGGRRKARHKGIGKKRHLKRGIRDLKHRGKDIDQVYEAVMANDMEVDGDVDGSDDGKEGPYCKYCDRHFIDKSAMQSHKREKGHKKRVKEVHAYQPMD
;
A
#
# COMPACT_ATOMS: atom_id res chain seq x y z
N MET A 1 1.98 46.55 -25.93
CA MET A 1 2.55 45.18 -25.94
C MET A 1 2.17 44.45 -24.64
N GLY A 2 0.99 43.85 -24.56
CA GLY A 2 0.58 43.07 -23.38
C GLY A 2 1.17 41.66 -23.44
N GLY A 3 2.08 41.33 -22.53
CA GLY A 3 2.71 40.00 -22.50
C GLY A 3 1.69 38.88 -22.31
N ARG A 4 1.73 37.89 -23.22
CA ARG A 4 0.86 36.69 -23.20
C ARG A 4 1.14 35.89 -21.92
N ARG A 5 0.28 36.04 -20.91
CA ARG A 5 0.41 35.29 -19.65
C ARG A 5 0.14 33.81 -19.93
N LYS A 6 1.16 32.96 -19.83
CA LYS A 6 0.99 31.49 -19.90
C LYS A 6 -0.01 31.07 -18.81
N ALA A 7 -0.99 30.23 -19.16
CA ALA A 7 -1.97 29.73 -18.21
C ALA A 7 -1.24 29.14 -16.98
N ARG A 8 -1.46 29.72 -15.80
CA ARG A 8 -0.89 29.26 -14.53
C ARG A 8 -1.59 27.99 -14.08
N HIS A 9 -1.52 26.91 -14.86
CA HIS A 9 -2.09 25.65 -14.44
C HIS A 9 -1.12 24.95 -13.46
N LYS A 10 -1.00 25.48 -12.24
CA LYS A 10 -0.40 24.72 -11.12
C LYS A 10 -1.41 23.67 -10.67
N GLY A 11 -1.65 22.64 -11.49
CA GLY A 11 -2.23 21.32 -11.13
C GLY A 11 -3.54 21.25 -10.33
N ILE A 12 -4.18 22.37 -10.04
CA ILE A 12 -5.34 22.49 -9.16
C ILE A 12 -6.32 23.38 -9.91
N GLY A 13 -7.00 22.77 -10.88
CA GLY A 13 -8.30 23.27 -11.30
C GLY A 13 -9.12 23.48 -10.03
N LYS A 14 -9.60 24.72 -9.87
CA LYS A 14 -10.30 25.22 -8.69
C LYS A 14 -11.40 24.21 -8.28
N LYS A 15 -11.44 23.83 -7.01
CA LYS A 15 -12.41 22.91 -6.37
C LYS A 15 -12.17 21.40 -6.57
N ARG A 16 -11.00 20.88 -6.20
CA ARG A 16 -10.83 19.44 -5.92
C ARG A 16 -10.48 19.24 -4.46
N HIS A 17 -11.38 18.63 -3.68
CA HIS A 17 -11.19 18.43 -2.24
C HIS A 17 -10.08 17.43 -1.91
N LEU A 18 -9.74 16.55 -2.85
CA LEU A 18 -8.76 15.48 -2.67
C LEU A 18 -7.62 15.58 -3.70
N LYS A 19 -6.40 15.28 -3.26
CA LYS A 19 -5.21 15.23 -4.12
C LYS A 19 -5.29 14.05 -5.11
N ARG A 20 -4.57 14.17 -6.24
CA ARG A 20 -4.33 13.04 -7.16
C ARG A 20 -3.61 11.93 -6.38
N GLY A 21 -3.92 10.66 -6.64
CA GLY A 21 -3.52 9.52 -5.80
C GLY A 21 -4.60 9.10 -4.79
N ILE A 22 -5.13 10.03 -3.98
CA ILE A 22 -6.21 9.72 -3.01
C ILE A 22 -7.55 9.49 -3.73
N ARG A 23 -7.79 10.29 -4.79
CA ARG A 23 -9.01 10.20 -5.60
C ARG A 23 -8.99 9.10 -6.65
N ASP A 24 -7.82 8.56 -6.97
CA ASP A 24 -7.69 7.67 -8.11
C ASP A 24 -8.11 6.25 -7.69
N LEU A 25 -9.26 5.80 -8.18
CA LEU A 25 -9.86 4.51 -7.81
C LEU A 25 -9.02 3.30 -8.31
N LYS A 26 -8.18 3.49 -9.33
CA LYS A 26 -7.43 2.42 -9.99
C LYS A 26 -6.19 1.93 -9.24
N HIS A 27 -5.67 2.72 -8.30
CA HIS A 27 -4.40 2.43 -7.60
C HIS A 27 -4.58 2.44 -6.08
N ARG A 28 -5.77 2.03 -5.61
CA ARG A 28 -6.02 1.87 -4.17
C ARG A 28 -5.40 0.55 -3.70
N GLY A 29 -4.70 0.61 -2.57
CA GLY A 29 -4.30 -0.61 -1.85
C GLY A 29 -5.49 -1.16 -1.06
N LYS A 30 -5.32 -2.37 -0.53
CA LYS A 30 -6.32 -3.05 0.30
C LYS A 30 -6.67 -2.24 1.56
N ASP A 31 -7.95 -2.24 1.90
CA ASP A 31 -8.47 -1.57 3.11
C ASP A 31 -8.17 -2.39 4.39
N ILE A 32 -8.41 -1.81 5.57
CA ILE A 32 -8.02 -2.42 6.86
C ILE A 32 -8.80 -3.72 7.12
N ASP A 33 -10.08 -3.72 6.83
CA ASP A 33 -10.99 -4.86 6.91
C ASP A 33 -10.54 -6.02 6.01
N GLN A 34 -10.23 -5.74 4.75
CA GLN A 34 -9.72 -6.75 3.80
C GLN A 34 -8.40 -7.37 4.27
N VAL A 35 -7.50 -6.56 4.83
CA VAL A 35 -6.24 -7.06 5.40
C VAL A 35 -6.49 -7.84 6.69
N TYR A 36 -7.44 -7.40 7.52
CA TYR A 36 -7.82 -8.09 8.74
C TYR A 36 -8.40 -9.48 8.45
N GLU A 37 -9.33 -9.59 7.50
CA GLU A 37 -9.90 -10.89 7.08
C GLU A 37 -8.82 -11.83 6.52
N ALA A 38 -7.88 -11.31 5.73
CA ALA A 38 -6.81 -12.10 5.15
C ALA A 38 -5.77 -12.59 6.19
N VAL A 39 -5.49 -11.79 7.23
CA VAL A 39 -4.45 -12.09 8.23
C VAL A 39 -5.01 -12.82 9.46
N MET A 40 -6.18 -12.40 9.97
CA MET A 40 -6.74 -12.90 11.24
C MET A 40 -7.82 -13.96 11.04
N ALA A 41 -8.65 -13.85 10.00
CA ALA A 41 -9.81 -14.72 9.84
C ALA A 41 -9.49 -16.02 9.09
N ASN A 42 -8.50 -16.01 8.19
CA ASN A 42 -8.25 -17.16 7.32
C ASN A 42 -7.00 -17.99 7.65
N ASP A 43 -6.24 -17.66 8.71
CA ASP A 43 -4.98 -18.33 9.08
C ASP A 43 -4.16 -18.76 7.86
N MET A 44 -4.09 -17.89 6.84
CA MET A 44 -3.47 -18.27 5.58
C MET A 44 -1.96 -18.29 5.81
N GLU A 45 -1.44 -19.48 6.13
CA GLU A 45 -0.07 -19.94 5.89
C GLU A 45 0.24 -19.83 4.40
N VAL A 46 0.31 -18.59 3.89
CA VAL A 46 1.12 -18.30 2.72
C VAL A 46 2.47 -17.97 3.28
N ASP A 47 3.23 -19.03 3.56
CA ASP A 47 4.67 -19.00 3.74
C ASP A 47 5.29 -18.30 2.53
N GLY A 48 5.55 -17.01 2.68
CA GLY A 48 6.32 -16.21 1.73
C GLY A 48 7.82 -16.53 1.78
N ASP A 49 8.19 -17.77 2.06
CA ASP A 49 9.51 -18.36 1.84
C ASP A 49 9.44 -19.39 0.72
N VAL A 50 8.67 -19.11 -0.34
CA VAL A 50 8.83 -19.80 -1.63
C VAL A 50 10.16 -19.31 -2.21
N ASP A 51 11.25 -20.02 -1.87
CA ASP A 51 12.56 -19.74 -2.43
C ASP A 51 12.56 -20.07 -3.93
N GLY A 52 12.96 -19.06 -4.66
CA GLY A 52 12.46 -18.76 -5.97
C GLY A 52 13.44 -19.03 -7.09
N SER A 53 14.12 -20.16 -7.12
CA SER A 53 14.81 -20.67 -8.32
C SER A 53 13.84 -21.20 -9.40
N ASP A 54 13.25 -20.36 -10.25
CA ASP A 54 12.62 -20.65 -11.56
C ASP A 54 11.95 -19.36 -12.07
N ASP A 55 11.88 -19.13 -13.38
CA ASP A 55 11.49 -17.90 -14.11
C ASP A 55 10.04 -17.36 -13.88
N GLY A 56 9.56 -17.32 -12.63
CA GLY A 56 8.20 -16.99 -12.23
C GLY A 56 8.02 -16.90 -10.71
N LYS A 57 9.04 -16.44 -9.98
CA LYS A 57 9.02 -16.41 -8.51
C LYS A 57 8.80 -15.01 -7.94
N GLU A 58 7.64 -14.86 -7.31
CA GLU A 58 7.20 -13.63 -6.66
C GLU A 58 8.18 -13.26 -5.55
N GLY A 59 8.79 -12.08 -5.66
CA GLY A 59 9.71 -11.58 -4.65
C GLY A 59 9.07 -11.45 -3.26
N PRO A 60 9.88 -11.26 -2.21
CA PRO A 60 9.41 -11.17 -0.83
C PRO A 60 8.24 -10.20 -0.67
N TYR A 61 7.18 -10.62 0.03
CA TYR A 61 5.91 -9.89 0.09
C TYR A 61 5.46 -9.56 1.52
N CYS A 62 4.87 -8.37 1.70
CA CYS A 62 4.30 -7.93 2.97
C CYS A 62 2.77 -7.88 2.92
N LYS A 63 2.11 -8.84 3.58
CA LYS A 63 0.64 -8.95 3.67
C LYS A 63 -0.02 -7.72 4.28
N TYR A 64 0.56 -7.14 5.33
CA TYR A 64 -0.01 -5.98 6.03
C TYR A 64 -0.07 -4.70 5.19
N CYS A 65 0.87 -4.56 4.25
CA CYS A 65 1.05 -3.34 3.45
C CYS A 65 0.72 -3.54 1.97
N ASP A 66 0.42 -4.77 1.54
CA ASP A 66 0.15 -5.16 0.15
C ASP A 66 1.28 -4.74 -0.80
N ARG A 67 2.53 -5.06 -0.42
CA ARG A 67 3.74 -4.64 -1.15
C ARG A 67 4.69 -5.79 -1.42
N HIS A 68 5.13 -5.87 -2.66
CA HIS A 68 6.21 -6.76 -3.11
C HIS A 68 7.55 -6.04 -3.02
N PHE A 69 8.59 -6.78 -2.68
CA PHE A 69 9.96 -6.33 -2.55
C PHE A 69 10.85 -7.11 -3.51
N ILE A 70 11.95 -6.49 -3.91
CA ILE A 70 12.94 -7.10 -4.80
C ILE A 70 13.77 -8.12 -3.99
N ASP A 71 14.17 -7.76 -2.76
CA ASP A 71 15.06 -8.57 -1.91
C ASP A 71 14.55 -8.74 -0.47
N LYS A 72 14.99 -9.81 0.21
CA LYS A 72 14.65 -10.06 1.62
C LYS A 72 15.16 -8.94 2.55
N SER A 73 16.29 -8.31 2.21
CA SER A 73 16.85 -7.17 2.96
C SER A 73 15.95 -5.93 2.92
N ALA A 74 15.34 -5.64 1.77
CA ALA A 74 14.40 -4.56 1.59
C ALA A 74 13.12 -4.79 2.41
N MET A 75 12.62 -6.04 2.42
CA MET A 75 11.48 -6.44 3.26
C MET A 75 11.79 -6.31 4.76
N GLN A 76 12.99 -6.70 5.21
CA GLN A 76 13.39 -6.54 6.60
C GLN A 76 13.49 -5.06 7.00
N SER A 77 14.02 -4.21 6.12
CA SER A 77 14.10 -2.77 6.33
C SER A 77 12.69 -2.17 6.44
N HIS A 78 11.78 -2.55 5.53
CA HIS A 78 10.37 -2.17 5.58
C HIS A 78 9.69 -2.51 6.90
N LYS A 79 9.91 -3.72 7.45
CA LYS A 79 9.33 -4.14 8.74
C LYS A 79 9.74 -3.22 9.90
N ARG A 80 10.90 -2.57 9.81
CA ARG A 80 11.42 -1.66 10.86
C ARG A 80 10.85 -0.25 10.76
N GLU A 81 10.32 0.14 9.60
CA GLU A 81 9.78 1.47 9.34
C GLU A 81 8.53 1.78 10.19
N LYS A 82 8.35 3.06 10.53
CA LYS A 82 7.20 3.54 11.31
C LYS A 82 5.87 3.28 10.60
N GLY A 83 5.85 3.38 9.26
CA GLY A 83 4.64 3.15 8.46
C GLY A 83 4.12 1.73 8.61
N HIS A 84 5.02 0.74 8.49
CA HIS A 84 4.67 -0.67 8.68
C HIS A 84 4.15 -0.93 10.10
N LYS A 85 4.86 -0.47 11.13
CA LYS A 85 4.46 -0.65 12.54
C LYS A 85 3.08 -0.03 12.84
N LYS A 86 2.80 1.15 12.27
CA LYS A 86 1.49 1.81 12.40
C LYS A 86 0.39 0.96 11.76
N ARG A 87 0.64 0.44 10.55
CA ARG A 87 -0.33 -0.40 9.82
C ARG A 87 -0.63 -1.70 10.55
N VAL A 88 0.39 -2.38 11.06
CA VAL A 88 0.23 -3.59 11.89
C VAL A 88 -0.65 -3.27 13.10
N LYS A 89 -0.36 -2.20 13.83
CA LYS A 89 -1.18 -1.78 14.98
C LYS A 89 -2.63 -1.47 14.60
N GLU A 90 -2.86 -0.79 13.47
CA GLU A 90 -4.21 -0.49 12.98
C GLU A 90 -5.00 -1.75 12.64
N VAL A 91 -4.37 -2.72 11.98
CA VAL A 91 -5.01 -4.00 11.66
C VAL A 91 -5.36 -4.79 12.93
N HIS A 92 -4.44 -4.88 13.89
CA HIS A 92 -4.72 -5.58 15.15
C HIS A 92 -5.76 -4.87 16.04
N ALA A 93 -5.84 -3.54 15.95
CA ALA A 93 -6.82 -2.75 16.69
C ALA A 93 -8.20 -2.72 16.01
N TYR A 94 -8.32 -3.22 14.78
CA TYR A 94 -9.59 -3.30 14.08
C TYR A 94 -10.49 -4.32 14.78
N GLN A 95 -11.66 -3.85 15.21
CA GLN A 95 -12.73 -4.68 15.74
C GLN A 95 -13.84 -4.66 14.69
N PRO A 96 -14.14 -5.80 14.02
CA PRO A 96 -15.32 -5.87 13.17
C PRO A 96 -16.56 -5.60 14.04
N MET A 97 -17.47 -4.78 13.54
CA MET A 97 -18.78 -4.62 14.16
C MET A 97 -19.64 -5.79 13.71
N ASP A 98 -20.06 -6.62 14.67
CA ASP A 98 -21.03 -7.71 14.47
C ASP A 98 -22.42 -7.19 14.03
#